data_AF-A0A832W4Q1-F1
#
_entry.id   AF-A0A832W4Q1-F1
#
_cell.length_a   1.000
_cell.length_b   1.000
_cell.length_c   1.000
_cell.angle_alpha   90.00
_cell.angle_beta   90.00
_cell.angle_gamma   90.00
#
_symmetry.space_group_name_H-M   'P 1'
#
loop_
_entity.id
_entity.type
_entity.pdbx_description
1 polymer ?
#
loop_
_entity_poly.entity_id
_entity_poly.type
_entity_poly.pdbx_seq_one_letter_code
_entity_poly.pdbx_strand_id
1 'polypeptide(L)'
;MGHYIVRIRTGTWSWLRDLQQLYDLDVFSKTAKRLNDHLFEIQGLLSDEQIENLSRKGYQIEIIAAAEEIAKERTKERGEEYL
;
A
#
# COMPACT_ATOMS: atom_id res chain seq x y z
N MET A 1 -11.43 -13.89 -3.04
CA MET A 1 -10.73 -13.03 -2.06
C MET A 1 -9.68 -12.28 -2.83
N GLY A 2 -9.83 -10.97 -2.97
CA GLY A 2 -8.93 -10.12 -3.76
C GLY A 2 -7.91 -9.42 -2.87
N HIS A 3 -6.75 -9.12 -3.45
CA HIS A 3 -5.81 -8.19 -2.86
C HIS A 3 -6.03 -6.81 -3.46
N TYR A 4 -5.96 -5.79 -2.63
CA TYR A 4 -6.12 -4.40 -3.04
C TYR A 4 -4.84 -3.64 -2.77
N ILE A 5 -4.50 -2.77 -3.70
CA ILE A 5 -3.48 -1.77 -3.50
C ILE A 5 -4.15 -0.65 -2.72
N VAL A 6 -3.66 -0.47 -1.51
CA VAL A 6 -4.14 0.55 -0.60
C VAL A 6 -3.02 1.49 -0.23
N ARG A 7 -3.41 2.71 0.12
CA ARG A 7 -2.56 3.78 0.56
C ARG A 7 -2.90 4.11 1.99
N ILE A 8 -1.93 3.97 2.87
CA ILE A 8 -2.05 4.24 4.29
C ILE A 8 -1.34 5.55 4.59
N ARG A 9 -2.05 6.48 5.24
CA ARG A 9 -1.45 7.71 5.76
C ARG A 9 -1.32 7.61 7.27
N THR A 10 -0.12 7.85 7.77
CA THR A 10 0.15 7.89 9.21
C THR A 10 1.04 9.06 9.56
N GLY A 11 0.72 9.74 10.65
CA GLY A 11 1.56 10.80 11.19
C GLY A 11 2.65 10.31 12.15
N THR A 12 2.65 9.01 12.46
CA THR A 12 3.52 8.45 13.50
C THR A 12 4.33 7.29 12.95
N TRP A 13 5.65 7.41 13.04
CA TRP A 13 6.58 6.38 12.58
C TRP A 13 6.41 5.04 13.34
N SER A 14 5.95 5.09 14.59
CA SER A 14 5.63 3.89 15.39
C SER A 14 4.54 3.03 14.75
N TRP A 15 3.51 3.64 14.18
CA TRP A 15 2.42 2.93 13.50
C TRP A 15 2.89 2.26 12.21
N LEU A 16 3.89 2.86 11.57
CA LEU A 16 4.60 2.35 10.40
C LEU A 16 5.38 1.08 10.74
N ARG A 17 6.11 1.12 11.85
CA ARG A 17 6.88 -0.03 12.35
C ARG A 17 5.96 -1.19 12.77
N ASP A 18 4.81 -0.89 13.37
CA ASP A 18 3.80 -1.90 13.72
C ASP A 18 3.26 -2.61 12.47
N LEU A 19 2.97 -1.83 11.41
CA LEU A 19 2.57 -2.37 10.10
C LEU A 19 3.64 -3.26 9.47
N GLN A 20 4.92 -2.86 9.55
CA GLN A 20 6.01 -3.69 9.05
C GLN A 20 6.10 -5.03 9.79
N GLN A 21 5.92 -5.01 11.11
CA GLN A 21 6.01 -6.21 11.94
C GLN A 21 4.81 -7.15 11.75
N LEU A 22 3.61 -6.60 11.50
CA LEU A 22 2.38 -7.39 11.42
C LEU A 22 2.23 -8.19 10.13
N TYR A 23 2.70 -7.69 8.97
CA TYR A 23 2.48 -8.40 7.71
C TYR A 23 3.71 -8.58 6.82
N ASP A 24 4.91 -8.60 7.42
CA ASP A 24 6.17 -8.93 6.74
C ASP A 24 6.38 -8.09 5.47
N LEU A 25 6.11 -6.79 5.58
CA LEU A 25 6.05 -5.90 4.43
C LEU A 25 7.41 -5.28 4.13
N ASP A 26 8.30 -6.09 3.60
CA ASP A 26 9.48 -5.62 2.86
C ASP A 26 9.05 -4.61 1.76
N VAL A 27 7.84 -4.79 1.22
CA VAL A 27 7.20 -3.88 0.25
C VAL A 27 6.82 -2.53 0.86
N PHE A 28 6.26 -2.47 2.08
CA PHE A 28 5.87 -1.17 2.66
C PHE A 28 7.08 -0.29 2.94
N SER A 29 8.19 -0.86 3.38
CA SER A 29 9.40 -0.06 3.62
C SER A 29 9.95 0.55 2.32
N LYS A 30 9.78 -0.15 1.19
CA LYS A 30 10.20 0.33 -0.15
C LYS A 30 9.26 1.38 -0.73
N THR A 31 7.98 1.35 -0.39
CA THR A 31 6.96 2.27 -0.91
C THR A 31 6.61 3.41 0.05
N ALA A 32 7.11 3.35 1.30
CA ALA A 32 6.92 4.41 2.28
C ALA A 32 7.58 5.70 1.80
N LYS A 33 6.75 6.68 1.49
CA LYS A 33 7.13 8.02 1.10
C LYS A 33 6.81 8.98 2.24
N ARG A 34 7.83 9.63 2.78
CA ARG A 34 7.62 10.73 3.72
C ARG A 34 7.04 11.91 2.94
N LEU A 35 5.82 12.32 3.27
CA LEU A 35 5.18 13.48 2.69
C LEU A 35 5.60 14.77 3.40
N ASN A 36 5.77 14.74 4.72
CA ASN A 36 6.20 15.87 5.55
C ASN A 36 6.85 15.40 6.86
N ASP A 37 7.28 16.33 7.74
CA ASP A 37 7.92 16.02 9.03
C ASP A 37 7.10 15.10 9.94
N HIS A 38 5.77 15.17 9.83
CA HIS A 38 4.82 14.41 10.62
C HIS A 38 3.80 13.66 9.76
N LEU A 39 4.11 13.38 8.49
CA LEU A 39 3.18 12.66 7.63
C LEU A 39 3.94 11.70 6.71
N PHE A 40 3.56 10.44 6.80
CA PHE A 40 4.07 9.36 5.97
C PHE A 40 2.91 8.78 5.18
N GLU A 41 3.19 8.50 3.91
CA GLU A 41 2.30 7.80 3.01
C GLU A 41 2.96 6.51 2.58
N ILE A 42 2.21 5.42 2.59
CA ILE A 42 2.74 4.10 2.26
C ILE A 42 1.73 3.44 1.33
N GLN A 43 2.22 2.83 0.27
CA GLN A 43 1.37 2.03 -0.61
C GLN A 43 1.69 0.55 -0.43
N GLY A 44 0.68 -0.29 -0.35
CA GLY A 44 0.95 -1.72 -0.37
C GLY A 44 -0.30 -2.53 -0.54
N LEU A 45 -0.08 -3.83 -0.52
CA LEU A 45 -1.04 -4.80 -1.00
C LEU A 45 -1.67 -5.47 0.22
N LEU A 46 -2.93 -5.18 0.48
CA LEU A 46 -3.68 -5.70 1.61
C LEU A 46 -4.89 -6.49 1.13
N SER A 47 -5.16 -7.59 1.81
CA SER A 47 -6.39 -8.34 1.63
C SER A 47 -7.55 -7.63 2.32
N ASP A 48 -8.78 -7.96 1.92
CA ASP A 48 -10.01 -7.42 2.53
C ASP A 48 -10.01 -7.52 4.07
N GLU A 49 -9.67 -8.69 4.61
CA GLU A 49 -9.57 -8.93 6.05
C GLU A 49 -8.52 -8.03 6.74
N GLN A 50 -7.41 -7.74 6.05
CA GLN A 50 -6.36 -6.88 6.57
C GLN A 50 -6.77 -5.40 6.58
N ILE A 51 -7.49 -4.99 5.54
CA ILE A 51 -8.05 -3.64 5.45
C ILE A 51 -9.07 -3.44 6.57
N GLU A 52 -9.96 -4.42 6.80
CA GLU A 52 -10.94 -4.34 7.87
C GLU A 52 -10.27 -4.28 9.26
N ASN A 53 -9.27 -5.14 9.50
CA ASN A 53 -8.54 -5.17 10.77
C ASN A 53 -7.83 -3.83 11.06
N LEU A 54 -7.16 -3.26 10.06
CA LEU A 54 -6.49 -1.97 10.19
C LEU A 54 -7.48 -0.81 10.31
N SER A 55 -8.61 -0.85 9.60
CA SER A 55 -9.68 0.13 9.73
C SER A 55 -10.25 0.14 11.15
N ARG A 56 -10.47 -1.04 11.75
CA ARG A 56 -10.88 -1.19 13.15
C ARG A 56 -9.85 -0.66 14.16
N LYS A 57 -8.56 -0.75 13.83
CA LYS A 57 -7.47 -0.17 14.64
C LYS A 57 -7.36 1.36 14.50
N GLY A 58 -8.13 1.99 13.61
CA GLY A 58 -8.14 3.44 13.40
C GLY A 58 -7.13 3.92 12.36
N TYR A 59 -6.58 3.05 11.52
CA TYR A 59 -5.73 3.46 10.42
C TYR A 59 -6.55 4.12 9.31
N GLN A 60 -6.00 5.19 8.74
CA GLN A 60 -6.59 5.85 7.58
C GLN A 60 -6.08 5.16 6.30
N ILE A 61 -6.93 4.30 5.74
CA ILE A 61 -6.64 3.46 4.57
C ILE A 61 -7.49 3.92 3.40
N GLU A 62 -6.85 4.17 2.27
CA GLU A 62 -7.49 4.55 1.01
C GLU A 62 -7.24 3.46 -0.03
N ILE A 63 -8.29 2.86 -0.57
CA ILE A 63 -8.17 1.81 -1.60
C ILE A 63 -7.96 2.50 -2.95
N ILE A 64 -6.80 2.28 -3.57
CA ILE A 64 -6.46 2.89 -4.86
C ILE A 64 -6.95 2.02 -6.02
N ALA A 65 -6.66 0.72 -5.98
CA ALA A 65 -7.01 -0.20 -7.07
C ALA A 65 -7.01 -1.65 -6.59
N ALA A 66 -7.68 -2.55 -7.30
CA ALA A 66 -7.45 -3.97 -7.14
C ALA A 66 -6.04 -4.32 -7.66
N ALA A 67 -5.29 -5.14 -6.92
CA ALA A 67 -3.93 -5.52 -7.32
C ALA A 67 -3.90 -6.24 -8.68
N GLU A 68 -4.99 -6.94 -9.00
CA GLU A 68 -5.17 -7.65 -10.26
C GLU A 68 -5.22 -6.70 -11.47
N GLU A 69 -5.68 -5.46 -11.29
CA GLU A 69 -5.72 -4.44 -12.34
C GLU A 69 -4.34 -3.82 -12.59
N ILE A 70 -3.56 -3.54 -11.53
CA ILE A 70 -2.22 -2.94 -11.69
C ILE A 70 -1.18 -3.93 -12.22
N ALA A 71 -1.30 -5.22 -11.88
CA ALA A 71 -0.47 -6.26 -12.50
C ALA A 71 -0.74 -6.37 -14.02
N LYS A 72 -1.99 -6.16 -14.44
CA LYS A 72 -2.36 -6.09 -15.86
C LYS A 72 -1.85 -4.82 -16.54
N GLU A 73 -1.94 -3.65 -15.91
CA GLU A 73 -1.42 -2.41 -16.49
C GLU A 73 0.10 -2.41 -16.69
N ARG A 74 0.87 -3.00 -15.76
CA ARG A 74 2.34 -3.12 -15.94
C ARG A 74 2.78 -4.04 -17.08
N THR A 75 1.87 -4.83 -17.65
CA THR A 75 2.16 -5.62 -18.86
C THR A 75 1.92 -4.81 -20.14
N LYS A 76 1.17 -3.70 -20.07
CA LYS A 76 0.83 -2.89 -21.24
C LYS A 76 1.82 -1.75 -21.53
N GLU A 77 2.61 -1.33 -20.54
CA GLU A 77 3.64 -0.29 -20.71
C GLU A 77 5.01 -0.81 -21.21
N ARG A 78 5.06 -1.98 -21.86
CA ARG A 78 6.32 -2.53 -22.43
C ARG A 78 6.23 -2.86 -23.92
N GLY A 79 5.26 -2.27 -24.62
CA GLY A 79 4.94 -2.58 -26.02
C GLY A 79 4.82 -1.39 -26.97
N GLU A 80 5.38 -0.22 -26.66
CA GLU A 80 5.46 0.91 -27.61
C GLU A 80 6.84 1.57 -27.61
N GLU A 81 7.85 0.79 -27.96
CA GLU A 81 9.13 1.22 -28.55
C GLU A 81 9.61 -0.04 -29.29
N TYR A 82 9.51 -0.22 -30.60
CA TYR A 82 9.94 0.59 -31.74
C TYR A 82 9.11 0.20 -32.98
N LEU A 83 8.61 1.18 -33.73
CA LEU A 83 8.29 1.04 -35.16
C LEU A 83 9.56 1.31 -35.99
#